data_AF-A0A533VVU6-F1
#
_entry.id   AF-A0A533VVU6-F1
#
_cell.length_a   1.000
_cell.length_b   1.000
_cell.length_c   1.000
_cell.angle_alpha   90.00
_cell.angle_beta   90.00
_cell.angle_gamma   90.00
#
_symmetry.space_group_name_H-M   'P 1'
#
loop_
_entity.id
_entity.type
_entity.pdbx_description
1 polymer ?
#
loop_
_entity_poly.entity_id
_entity_poly.type
_entity_poly.pdbx_seq_one_letter_code
_entity_poly.pdbx_strand_id
1 'polypeptide(L)'
;MVSVSSYTSLACASACLTSSRSPNKVIRRVNPRECLISSVSNTLNMARYKFEALLERPQGVGTWTYLAVPPDQERVLGTSSRGPVRGTIDGVGFRSSLLPNGAGGHFMVVKKEIRDVISKSAGDRVRVSMERDAAPAEIMIPEVVLRAWGRTRR
;
A
#
# COMPACT_ATOMS: atom_id res chain seq x y z
N MET A 1 -44.65 -52.76 12.46
CA MET A 1 -44.82 -51.41 11.86
C MET A 1 -43.55 -50.62 12.16
N VAL A 2 -42.71 -50.44 11.11
CA VAL A 2 -41.51 -49.58 10.92
C VAL A 2 -40.90 -48.91 12.16
N SER A 3 -39.72 -49.31 12.68
CA SER A 3 -38.33 -49.35 12.15
C SER A 3 -37.73 -47.96 11.86
N VAL A 4 -36.86 -47.54 12.79
CA VAL A 4 -36.00 -46.34 12.79
C VAL A 4 -34.71 -46.61 12.01
N SER A 5 -34.31 -45.70 11.11
CA SER A 5 -33.06 -45.80 10.35
C SER A 5 -32.26 -44.50 10.43
N SER A 6 -31.06 -44.60 10.98
CA SER A 6 -29.99 -43.60 11.02
C SER A 6 -29.20 -43.65 9.72
N TYR A 7 -28.94 -42.54 9.03
CA TYR A 7 -27.83 -42.46 8.05
C TYR A 7 -27.18 -41.07 7.99
N THR A 8 -25.88 -41.11 8.24
CA THR A 8 -24.83 -40.10 8.05
C THR A 8 -24.71 -39.70 6.57
N SER A 9 -24.42 -38.43 6.26
CA SER A 9 -23.90 -38.05 4.94
C SER A 9 -22.90 -36.90 5.01
N LEU A 10 -21.62 -37.26 4.79
CA LEU A 10 -20.52 -36.40 4.38
C LEU A 10 -20.35 -36.57 2.86
N ALA A 11 -20.35 -35.47 2.11
CA ALA A 11 -19.90 -35.42 0.71
C ALA A 11 -19.09 -34.12 0.53
N CYS A 12 -17.77 -34.17 0.38
CA CYS A 12 -17.02 -34.48 -0.85
C CYS A 12 -17.14 -33.36 -1.91
N ALA A 13 -16.12 -32.51 -2.00
CA ALA A 13 -15.84 -31.69 -3.18
C ALA A 13 -14.32 -31.63 -3.39
N SER A 14 -13.83 -32.59 -4.18
CA SER A 14 -12.48 -32.69 -4.71
C SER A 14 -12.56 -32.47 -6.21
N ALA A 15 -11.82 -31.49 -6.75
CA ALA A 15 -11.44 -31.36 -8.17
C ALA A 15 -10.51 -30.14 -8.30
N CYS A 16 -9.42 -30.10 -9.07
CA CYS A 16 -8.65 -31.09 -9.82
C CYS A 16 -7.32 -30.38 -10.15
N LEU A 17 -6.19 -31.07 -10.03
CA LEU A 17 -4.89 -30.63 -10.53
C LEU A 17 -4.87 -30.66 -12.07
N THR A 18 -4.33 -29.62 -12.72
CA THR A 18 -3.52 -29.74 -13.96
C THR A 18 -2.48 -28.59 -13.94
N SER A 19 -1.20 -28.90 -13.74
CA SER A 19 -0.19 -29.10 -14.80
C SER A 19 0.54 -27.82 -15.19
N SER A 20 1.78 -27.67 -14.71
CA SER A 20 2.91 -27.42 -15.61
C SER A 20 4.21 -27.88 -14.95
N ARG A 21 4.89 -28.80 -15.65
CA ARG A 21 6.19 -29.36 -15.29
C ARG A 21 7.25 -28.27 -15.49
N SER A 22 7.99 -27.92 -14.44
CA SER A 22 9.30 -27.25 -14.56
C SER A 22 10.37 -28.20 -14.02
N PRO A 23 11.32 -28.67 -14.86
CA PRO A 23 12.21 -29.78 -14.53
C PRO A 23 13.38 -29.43 -13.59
N ASN A 24 13.41 -28.24 -12.98
CA ASN A 24 14.45 -27.86 -12.02
C ASN A 24 13.89 -27.16 -10.77
N LYS A 25 12.76 -27.65 -10.25
CA LYS A 25 12.24 -27.14 -8.98
C LYS A 25 12.96 -27.82 -7.82
N VAL A 26 14.05 -27.20 -7.38
CA VAL A 26 14.64 -27.47 -6.07
C VAL A 26 13.52 -27.37 -5.04
N ILE A 27 13.12 -28.50 -4.44
CA ILE A 27 12.16 -28.54 -3.34
C ILE A 27 12.88 -27.94 -2.13
N ARG A 28 12.91 -26.61 -2.06
CA ARG A 28 13.31 -25.94 -0.83
C ARG A 28 12.21 -26.20 0.18
N ARG A 29 12.57 -26.74 1.35
CA ARG A 29 11.71 -26.76 2.53
C ARG A 29 11.42 -25.31 2.89
N VAL A 30 10.31 -24.77 2.41
CA VAL A 30 9.86 -23.44 2.82
C VAL A 30 9.39 -23.58 4.26
N ASN A 31 10.01 -22.84 5.18
CA ASN A 31 9.61 -22.87 6.58
C ASN A 31 8.17 -22.31 6.69
N PRO A 32 7.28 -22.90 7.50
CA PRO A 32 5.91 -22.41 7.64
C PRO A 32 5.83 -20.96 8.15
N ARG A 33 6.90 -20.47 8.80
CA ARG A 33 7.06 -19.06 9.21
C ARG A 33 7.37 -18.10 8.06
N GLU A 34 8.02 -18.56 6.98
CA GLU A 34 8.30 -17.73 5.79
C GLU A 34 7.03 -17.52 4.95
N CYS A 35 6.15 -18.52 4.86
CA CYS A 35 4.85 -18.37 4.19
C CYS A 35 3.98 -17.29 4.84
N LEU A 36 3.94 -17.25 6.18
CA LEU A 36 3.15 -16.25 6.93
C LEU A 36 3.64 -14.82 6.72
N ILE A 37 4.95 -14.59 6.56
CA ILE A 37 5.48 -13.24 6.30
C ILE A 37 5.14 -12.78 4.87
N SER A 38 5.22 -13.71 3.91
CA SER A 38 4.88 -13.41 2.50
C SER A 38 3.39 -13.17 2.28
N SER A 39 2.50 -13.88 2.98
CA SER A 39 1.05 -13.72 2.81
C SER A 39 0.53 -12.44 3.45
N VAL A 40 1.05 -12.03 4.62
CA VAL A 40 0.63 -10.78 5.29
C VAL A 40 1.09 -9.53 4.52
N SER A 41 2.29 -9.59 3.93
CA SER A 41 2.82 -8.50 3.10
C SER A 41 2.01 -8.30 1.81
N ASN A 42 1.40 -9.38 1.29
CA ASN A 42 0.62 -9.32 0.06
C ASN A 42 -0.81 -8.79 0.30
N THR A 43 -1.42 -9.06 1.46
CA THR A 43 -2.74 -8.51 1.80
C THR A 43 -2.69 -7.02 2.15
N LEU A 44 -1.61 -6.54 2.78
CA LEU A 44 -1.42 -5.12 3.09
C LEU A 44 -1.27 -4.24 1.83
N ASN A 45 -0.87 -4.83 0.69
CA ASN A 45 -0.78 -4.14 -0.59
C ASN A 45 -2.12 -3.87 -1.27
N MET A 46 -3.21 -4.48 -0.81
CA MET A 46 -4.53 -4.37 -1.46
C MET A 46 -5.56 -3.55 -0.67
N ALA A 47 -5.19 -3.01 0.49
CA ALA A 47 -6.10 -2.21 1.30
C ALA A 47 -6.21 -0.79 0.71
N ARG A 48 -7.27 -0.54 -0.06
CA ARG A 48 -7.72 0.81 -0.41
C ARG A 48 -8.63 1.33 0.69
N TYR A 49 -8.31 2.50 1.22
CA TYR A 49 -9.07 3.13 2.29
C TYR A 49 -9.58 4.49 1.85
N LYS A 50 -10.70 4.91 2.45
CA LYS A 50 -11.36 6.18 2.15
C LYS A 50 -11.65 6.90 3.46
N PHE A 51 -11.27 8.17 3.54
CA PHE A 51 -11.53 8.99 4.72
C PHE A 51 -11.68 10.45 4.29
N GLU A 52 -12.28 11.24 5.17
CA GLU A 52 -12.36 12.68 5.02
C GLU A 52 -11.29 13.34 5.89
N ALA A 53 -10.60 14.32 5.31
CA ALA A 53 -9.55 15.05 6.01
C ALA A 53 -9.69 16.55 5.75
N LEU A 54 -9.24 17.34 6.73
CA LEU A 54 -9.13 18.79 6.59
C LEU A 54 -7.81 19.14 5.93
N LEU A 55 -7.87 20.07 4.97
CA LEU A 55 -6.68 20.70 4.43
C LEU A 55 -6.20 21.77 5.42
N GLU A 56 -5.06 21.53 6.03
CA GLU A 56 -4.44 22.48 6.94
C GLU A 56 -3.31 23.22 6.24
N ARG A 57 -3.19 24.51 6.58
CA ARG A 57 -2.05 25.33 6.19
C ARG A 57 -1.57 26.09 7.42
N PRO A 58 -0.35 25.83 7.91
CA PRO A 58 0.19 26.57 9.04
C PRO A 58 0.38 28.04 8.65
N GLN A 59 0.27 28.93 9.62
CA GLN A 59 0.48 30.36 9.44
C GLN A 59 1.98 30.63 9.30
N GLY A 60 2.43 31.14 8.14
CA GLY A 60 3.84 31.41 7.85
C GLY A 60 4.12 31.58 6.36
N VAL A 61 5.25 32.22 6.02
CA VAL A 61 5.71 32.36 4.63
C VAL A 61 6.25 31.01 4.15
N GLY A 62 5.82 30.54 2.97
CA GLY A 62 6.28 29.26 2.40
C GLY A 62 5.61 28.01 2.96
N THR A 63 4.45 28.13 3.61
CA THR A 63 3.77 26.98 4.20
C THR A 63 3.07 26.10 3.17
N TRP A 64 3.34 24.80 3.26
CA TRP A 64 2.72 23.77 2.45
C TRP A 64 1.32 23.47 2.97
N THR A 65 0.37 23.20 2.07
CA THR A 65 -0.92 22.64 2.48
C THR A 65 -0.75 21.14 2.66
N TYR A 66 -1.13 20.65 3.84
CA TYR A 66 -1.07 19.23 4.15
C TYR A 66 -2.43 18.74 4.64
N LEU A 67 -2.60 17.43 4.63
CA LEU A 67 -3.69 16.74 5.32
C LEU A 67 -3.10 15.77 6.34
N ALA A 68 -3.74 15.70 7.51
CA ALA A 68 -3.41 14.71 8.52
C ALA A 68 -4.15 13.40 8.22
N VAL A 69 -3.44 12.28 8.33
CA VAL A 69 -4.01 10.94 8.17
C VAL A 69 -4.47 10.44 9.54
N PRO A 70 -5.72 9.96 9.68
CA PRO A 70 -6.20 9.38 10.93
C PRO A 70 -5.36 8.14 11.32
N PRO A 71 -5.10 7.92 12.62
CA PRO A 71 -4.24 6.82 13.08
C PRO A 71 -4.79 5.42 12.75
N ASP A 72 -6.11 5.29 12.59
CA ASP A 72 -6.75 4.04 12.15
C ASP A 72 -6.24 3.60 10.77
N GLN A 73 -6.07 4.56 9.86
CA GLN A 73 -5.61 4.30 8.49
C GLN A 73 -4.11 4.02 8.43
N GLU A 74 -3.33 4.61 9.34
CA GLU A 74 -1.90 4.34 9.47
C GLU A 74 -1.60 2.88 9.83
N ARG A 75 -2.39 2.31 10.75
CA ARG A 75 -2.25 0.90 11.15
C ARG A 75 -2.50 -0.04 9.98
N VAL A 76 -3.47 0.28 9.13
CA VAL A 76 -3.84 -0.50 7.94
C VAL A 76 -2.78 -0.37 6.85
N LEU A 77 -2.17 0.81 6.71
CA LEU A 77 -1.06 1.04 5.79
C LEU A 77 0.25 0.36 6.22
N GLY A 78 0.35 -0.04 7.49
CA GLY A 78 1.54 -0.66 8.07
C GLY A 78 2.78 0.23 7.90
N THR A 79 2.60 1.55 7.97
CA THR A 79 3.60 2.53 7.59
C THR A 79 3.96 3.36 8.82
N SER A 80 4.97 2.93 9.57
CA SER A 80 5.57 3.70 10.68
C SER A 80 6.69 4.64 10.20
N SER A 81 6.87 4.76 8.89
CA SER A 81 8.00 5.44 8.24
C SER A 81 7.52 6.09 6.95
N ARG A 82 8.39 6.81 6.24
CA ARG A 82 8.00 7.41 4.95
C ARG A 82 7.55 6.33 3.97
N GLY A 83 6.27 6.34 3.59
CA GLY A 83 5.68 5.33 2.70
C GLY A 83 5.14 5.96 1.41
N PRO A 84 5.49 5.43 0.22
CA PRO A 84 4.86 5.85 -1.03
C PRO A 84 3.39 5.40 -1.05
N VAL A 85 2.52 6.32 -1.44
CA VAL A 85 1.08 6.11 -1.53
C VAL A 85 0.56 6.63 -2.87
N ARG A 86 -0.48 5.99 -3.37
CA ARG A 86 -1.22 6.43 -4.54
C ARG A 86 -2.71 6.44 -4.21
N GLY A 87 -3.47 7.28 -4.90
CA GLY A 87 -4.88 7.43 -4.58
C GLY A 87 -5.60 8.45 -5.43
N THR A 88 -6.78 8.84 -4.97
CA THR A 88 -7.56 9.95 -5.51
C THR A 88 -8.02 10.88 -4.39
N ILE A 89 -7.99 12.19 -4.63
CA ILE A 89 -8.58 13.23 -3.78
C ILE A 89 -9.76 13.83 -4.56
N ASP A 90 -10.97 13.68 -4.04
CA ASP A 90 -12.21 14.15 -4.70
C ASP A 90 -12.32 13.74 -6.19
N GLY A 91 -11.77 12.57 -6.54
CA GLY A 91 -11.73 12.05 -7.92
C GLY A 91 -10.46 12.34 -8.72
N VAL A 92 -9.58 13.21 -8.23
CA VAL A 92 -8.29 13.54 -8.88
C VAL A 92 -7.20 12.58 -8.43
N GLY A 93 -6.61 11.84 -9.38
CA GLY A 93 -5.53 10.89 -9.11
C GLY A 93 -4.23 11.56 -8.63
N PHE A 94 -3.57 10.96 -7.65
CA PHE A 94 -2.30 11.43 -7.13
C PHE A 94 -1.35 10.28 -6.75
N ARG A 95 -0.06 10.60 -6.75
CA ARG A 95 1.02 9.76 -6.20
C ARG A 95 1.88 10.64 -5.31
N SER A 96 1.99 10.28 -4.03
CA SER A 96 2.72 11.07 -3.02
C SER A 96 3.36 10.15 -1.98
N SER A 97 3.95 10.73 -0.94
CA SER A 97 4.49 9.98 0.19
C SER A 97 3.88 10.48 1.49
N LEU A 98 3.55 9.54 2.39
CA LEU A 98 3.21 9.86 3.76
C LEU A 98 4.48 10.18 4.54
N LEU A 99 4.40 11.23 5.35
CA LEU A 99 5.48 11.72 6.18
C LEU A 99 5.07 11.56 7.65
N PRO A 100 5.91 10.98 8.52
CA PRO A 100 5.62 10.90 9.94
C PRO A 100 5.71 12.29 10.57
N ASN A 101 4.76 12.61 11.46
CA ASN A 101 4.74 13.82 12.29
C ASN A 101 5.57 13.69 13.58
N GLY A 102 6.20 12.53 13.82
CA GLY A 102 6.97 12.25 15.04
C GLY A 102 6.12 11.95 16.29
N ALA A 103 4.88 12.44 16.36
CA ALA A 103 3.93 12.19 17.45
C ALA A 103 3.04 10.93 17.25
N GLY A 104 3.44 10.00 16.37
CA GLY A 104 2.65 8.80 16.04
C GLY A 104 1.47 9.05 15.10
N GLY A 105 1.54 10.13 14.32
CA GLY A 105 0.62 10.38 13.21
C GLY A 105 1.39 10.65 11.91
N HIS A 106 0.68 10.59 10.79
CA HIS A 106 1.22 10.88 9.47
C HIS A 106 0.50 12.04 8.81
N PHE A 107 1.22 12.76 7.96
CA PHE A 107 0.64 13.79 7.11
C PHE A 107 1.11 13.62 5.67
N MET A 108 0.33 14.18 4.75
CA MET A 108 0.66 14.21 3.34
C MET A 108 0.56 15.63 2.81
N VAL A 109 1.59 16.08 2.10
CA VAL A 109 1.55 17.36 1.40
C VAL A 109 0.70 17.23 0.15
N VAL A 110 -0.26 18.13 -0.03
CA VAL A 110 -1.09 18.22 -1.22
C VAL A 110 -0.49 19.24 -2.17
N LYS A 111 -0.16 18.80 -3.38
CA LYS A 111 0.36 19.67 -4.43
C LYS A 111 -0.66 20.73 -4.82
N LYS A 112 -0.16 21.91 -5.20
CA LYS A 112 -0.99 23.03 -5.67
C LYS A 112 -1.87 22.62 -6.87
N GLU A 113 -1.31 21.87 -7.80
CA GLU A 113 -2.02 21.35 -8.99
C GLU A 113 -3.32 20.62 -8.63
N ILE A 114 -3.28 19.73 -7.64
CA ILE A 114 -4.45 18.96 -7.21
C ILE A 114 -5.48 19.88 -6.57
N ARG A 115 -5.04 20.83 -5.74
CA ARG A 115 -5.92 21.82 -5.09
C ARG A 115 -6.64 22.70 -6.10
N ASP A 116 -5.92 23.12 -7.15
CA ASP A 116 -6.47 23.96 -8.20
C ASP A 116 -7.56 23.20 -8.99
N VAL A 117 -7.38 21.89 -9.24
CA VAL A 117 -8.41 21.06 -9.90
C VAL A 117 -9.65 20.86 -9.02
N ILE A 118 -9.47 20.58 -7.72
CA ILE A 118 -10.60 20.36 -6.80
C ILE A 118 -11.27 21.68 -6.36
N SER A 119 -10.68 22.84 -6.67
CA SER A 119 -11.13 24.17 -6.23
C SER A 119 -11.35 24.28 -4.72
N LYS A 120 -10.53 23.56 -3.93
CA LYS A 120 -10.57 23.56 -2.46
C LYS A 120 -9.29 24.12 -1.87
N SER A 121 -9.45 24.83 -0.76
CA SER A 121 -8.42 25.60 -0.07
C SER A 121 -8.15 25.05 1.33
N ALA A 122 -7.17 25.66 2.02
CA ALA A 122 -6.96 25.37 3.43
C ALA A 122 -8.22 25.73 4.23
N GLY A 123 -8.68 24.81 5.07
CA GLY A 123 -9.96 24.88 5.80
C GLY A 123 -11.05 23.96 5.22
N ASP A 124 -10.93 23.54 3.96
CA ASP A 124 -11.93 22.68 3.34
C ASP A 124 -11.71 21.20 3.66
N ARG A 125 -12.83 20.44 3.66
CA ARG A 125 -12.82 18.98 3.75
C ARG A 125 -12.66 18.35 2.37
N VAL A 126 -11.73 17.42 2.27
CA VAL A 126 -11.48 16.62 1.07
C VAL A 126 -11.75 15.15 1.33
N ARG A 127 -12.33 14.46 0.35
CA ARG A 127 -12.50 13.00 0.41
C ARG A 127 -11.29 12.34 -0.24
N VAL A 128 -10.48 11.69 0.57
CA VAL A 128 -9.25 11.03 0.13
C VAL A 128 -9.50 9.54 0.07
N SER A 129 -9.16 8.92 -1.06
CA SER A 129 -8.99 7.47 -1.13
C SER A 129 -7.56 7.15 -1.51
N MET A 130 -6.87 6.34 -0.72
CA MET A 130 -5.49 5.97 -1.02
C MET A 130 -5.21 4.51 -0.71
N GLU A 131 -4.10 4.03 -1.25
CA GLU A 131 -3.56 2.70 -1.12
C GLU A 131 -2.02 2.78 -1.11
N ARG A 132 -1.37 1.77 -0.54
CA ARG A 132 0.10 1.68 -0.51
C ARG A 132 0.63 1.45 -1.93
N ASP A 133 1.56 2.29 -2.36
CA ASP A 133 2.21 2.13 -3.66
C ASP A 133 3.45 1.24 -3.52
N ALA A 134 3.27 -0.06 -3.68
CA ALA A 134 4.37 -1.02 -3.67
C ALA A 134 5.04 -1.20 -5.03
N ALA A 135 4.70 -0.36 -6.02
CA ALA A 135 5.32 -0.44 -7.32
C ALA A 135 6.82 -0.12 -7.18
N PRO A 136 7.73 -1.07 -7.49
CA PRO A 136 9.14 -0.79 -7.51
C PRO A 136 9.38 0.33 -8.53
N ALA A 137 10.03 1.41 -8.10
CA ALA A 137 10.46 2.42 -9.04
C ALA A 137 11.46 1.73 -10.00
N GLU A 138 11.05 1.52 -11.25
CA GLU A 138 11.97 1.08 -12.29
C GLU A 138 12.97 2.22 -12.52
N ILE A 139 14.16 2.07 -11.94
CA ILE A 139 15.25 3.02 -12.14
C ILE A 139 16.02 2.52 -13.37
N MET A 140 15.87 3.19 -14.50
CA MET A 140 16.77 3.02 -15.64
C MET A 140 18.10 3.68 -15.29
N ILE A 141 19.11 2.89 -14.92
CA ILE A 141 20.45 3.40 -14.59
C ILE A 141 21.17 3.72 -15.91
N PRO A 142 21.49 4.99 -16.21
CA PRO A 142 22.24 5.31 -17.41
C PRO A 142 23.69 4.81 -17.31
N GLU A 143 24.25 4.34 -18.43
CA GLU A 143 25.58 3.68 -18.51
C GLU A 143 26.71 4.56 -17.94
N VAL A 144 26.56 5.89 -18.01
CA VAL A 144 27.51 6.86 -17.45
C VAL A 144 27.72 6.71 -15.94
N VAL A 145 26.68 6.33 -15.20
CA VAL A 145 26.74 6.14 -13.74
C VAL A 145 27.54 4.88 -13.41
N LEU A 146 27.37 3.80 -14.20
CA LEU A 146 28.11 2.54 -14.03
C LEU A 146 29.62 2.74 -14.22
N ARG A 147 30.01 3.55 -15.21
CA ARG A 147 31.42 3.84 -15.48
C ARG A 147 32.09 4.69 -14.38
N ALA A 148 31.32 5.55 -13.70
CA ALA A 148 31.84 6.40 -12.64
C ALA A 148 32.01 5.66 -11.29
N TRP A 149 31.09 4.75 -10.96
CA TRP A 149 31.13 3.98 -9.70
C TRP A 149 32.27 2.95 -9.62
N GLY A 150 32.86 2.54 -10.75
CA GLY A 150 34.01 1.63 -10.76
C GLY A 150 35.34 2.25 -10.31
N ARG A 151 35.43 3.57 -10.11
CA ARG A 151 36.70 4.27 -9.84
C ARG A 151 36.98 4.57 -8.36
N THR A 152 36.00 4.38 -7.48
CA THR A 152 36.13 4.71 -6.05
C THR A 152 35.74 3.53 -5.17
N ARG A 153 36.65 2.57 -5.06
CA ARG A 153 36.78 1.73 -3.86
C ARG A 153 38.22 1.88 -3.40
N ARG A 154 38.43 2.76 -2.42
CA ARG A 154 39.70 2.92 -1.72
C ARG A 154 39.48 2.43 -0.29
#